data_AF-A0AA96EHY2-F1
#
_entry.id   AF-A0AA96EHY2-F1
#
_cell.length_a   1.000
_cell.length_b   1.000
_cell.length_c   1.000
_cell.angle_alpha   90.00
_cell.angle_beta   90.00
_cell.angle_gamma   90.00
#
_symmetry.space_group_name_H-M   'P 1'
#
loop_
_entity.id
_entity.type
_entity.pdbx_description
1 polymer ?
#
loop_
_entity_poly.entity_id
_entity_poly.type
_entity_poly.pdbx_seq_one_letter_code
_entity_poly.pdbx_strand_id
1 'polypeptide(L)'
;MFKRSPSAAVVTQVQSQHEAAKARLEAARTTYAVTVQELTQEGAVDLQAIAKARAKVDAAEAEERAARDALGTVQARQSAAEAEAARKATEARYDEAIRAAKARAETSRTIARLLGELAAAYEQMNAQTATIARALPDAKDADGAVLRQPQVDGLLRLEMYRIGLPGFIGMQPRHEVAPIDDRFAETAGLLLSWKQWTLGAMHG
;
A
#
# COMPACT_ATOMS: atom_id res chain seq x y z
N MET A 1 13.10 19.40 13.53
CA MET A 1 13.56 20.11 12.31
C MET A 1 13.40 19.16 11.13
N PHE A 2 12.34 19.31 10.32
CA PHE A 2 12.10 18.41 9.18
C PHE A 2 13.15 18.66 8.10
N LYS A 3 14.14 17.78 7.95
CA LYS A 3 15.07 17.82 6.81
C LYS A 3 14.28 17.37 5.58
N ARG A 4 13.73 18.34 4.84
CA ARG A 4 13.08 18.08 3.54
C ARG A 4 14.06 17.37 2.62
N SER A 5 13.57 16.40 1.85
CA SER A 5 14.35 15.80 0.77
C SER A 5 14.94 16.90 -0.11
N PRO A 6 16.22 16.83 -0.51
CA PRO A 6 16.74 17.74 -1.52
C PRO A 6 15.86 17.64 -2.77
N SER A 7 15.50 18.78 -3.37
CA SER A 7 14.74 18.77 -4.61
C SER A 7 15.59 18.18 -5.73
N ALA A 8 14.95 17.59 -6.75
CA ALA A 8 15.65 17.10 -7.93
C ALA A 8 16.56 18.18 -8.55
N ALA A 9 16.10 19.45 -8.54
CA ALA A 9 16.90 20.58 -8.98
C ALA A 9 18.21 20.77 -8.18
N VAL A 10 18.18 20.58 -6.85
CA VAL A 10 19.38 20.65 -6.00
C VAL A 10 20.33 19.49 -6.30
N VAL A 11 19.82 18.29 -6.51
CA VAL A 11 20.63 17.10 -6.86
C VAL A 11 21.33 17.34 -8.20
N THR A 12 20.59 17.76 -9.23
CA THR A 12 21.13 18.07 -10.55
C THR A 12 22.14 19.21 -10.50
N GLN A 13 21.88 20.25 -9.71
CA GLN A 13 22.81 21.38 -9.54
C GLN A 13 24.14 20.92 -8.93
N VAL A 14 24.11 20.14 -7.85
CA VAL A 14 25.32 19.65 -7.19
C VAL A 14 26.08 18.63 -8.08
N GLN A 15 25.35 17.82 -8.85
CA GLN A 15 25.95 16.99 -9.92
C GLN A 15 26.70 17.83 -10.95
N SER A 16 26.07 18.90 -11.45
CA SER A 16 26.72 19.78 -12.44
C SER A 16 27.97 20.47 -11.88
N GLN A 17 27.96 20.84 -10.60
CA GLN A 17 29.12 21.43 -9.91
C GLN A 17 30.26 20.42 -9.75
N HIS A 18 29.94 19.16 -9.43
CA HIS A 18 30.95 18.10 -9.37
C HIS A 18 31.60 17.83 -10.72
N GLU A 19 30.81 17.73 -11.80
CA GLU A 19 31.35 17.53 -13.16
C GLU A 19 32.19 18.74 -13.62
N ALA A 20 31.78 19.96 -13.30
CA ALA A 20 32.56 21.15 -13.61
C ALA A 20 33.90 21.18 -12.85
N ALA A 21 33.91 20.80 -11.56
CA ALA A 21 35.13 20.70 -10.76
C ALA A 21 36.08 19.61 -11.29
N LYS A 22 35.53 18.47 -11.69
CA LYS A 22 36.28 17.37 -12.32
C LYS A 22 36.93 17.80 -13.64
N ALA A 23 36.21 18.55 -14.48
CA ALA A 23 36.74 19.10 -15.72
C ALA A 23 37.88 20.12 -15.45
N ARG A 24 37.75 20.96 -14.42
CA ARG A 24 38.81 21.90 -14.00
C ARG A 24 40.06 21.17 -13.51
N LEU A 25 39.90 20.12 -12.72
CA LEU A 25 41.00 19.28 -12.25
C LEU A 25 41.76 18.66 -13.43
N GLU A 26 41.04 18.11 -14.40
CA GLU A 26 41.68 17.46 -15.53
C GLU A 26 42.38 18.44 -16.47
N ALA A 27 41.82 19.64 -16.64
CA ALA A 27 42.50 20.75 -17.31
C ALA A 27 43.78 21.18 -16.57
N ALA A 28 43.75 21.27 -15.24
CA ALA A 28 44.90 21.63 -14.42
C ALA A 28 46.02 20.57 -14.50
N ARG A 29 45.68 19.28 -14.45
CA ARG A 29 46.62 18.17 -14.61
C ARG A 29 47.27 18.15 -15.99
N THR A 30 46.47 18.38 -17.03
CA THR A 30 46.96 18.48 -18.41
C THR A 30 47.96 19.64 -18.54
N THR A 31 47.62 20.80 -17.99
CA THR A 31 48.50 21.97 -18.01
C THR A 31 49.81 21.70 -17.26
N TYR A 32 49.74 21.08 -16.08
CA TYR A 32 50.92 20.68 -15.33
C TYR A 32 51.83 19.73 -16.13
N ALA A 33 51.25 18.71 -16.77
CA ALA A 33 51.99 17.75 -17.59
C ALA A 33 52.69 18.44 -18.78
N VAL A 34 51.98 19.33 -19.48
CA VAL A 34 52.53 20.11 -20.59
C VAL A 34 53.67 21.01 -20.13
N THR A 35 53.48 21.79 -19.05
CA THR A 35 54.52 22.67 -18.49
C THR A 35 55.78 21.90 -18.10
N VAL A 36 55.63 20.71 -17.47
CA VAL A 36 56.78 19.87 -17.13
C VAL A 36 57.48 19.37 -18.39
N GLN A 37 56.73 18.95 -19.42
CA GLN A 37 57.30 18.44 -20.66
C GLN A 37 58.05 19.53 -21.44
N GLU A 38 57.47 20.73 -21.58
CA GLU A 38 58.08 21.89 -22.26
C GLU A 38 59.38 22.31 -21.56
N LEU A 39 59.35 22.48 -20.23
CA LEU A 39 60.54 22.86 -19.45
C LEU A 39 61.64 21.80 -19.49
N THR A 40 61.29 20.52 -19.62
CA THR A 40 62.26 19.43 -19.77
C THR A 40 62.92 19.45 -21.16
N GLN A 41 62.18 19.81 -22.22
CA GLN A 41 62.69 19.89 -23.59
C GLN A 41 63.57 21.13 -23.82
N GLU A 42 63.22 22.26 -23.20
CA GLU A 42 63.95 23.52 -23.35
C GLU A 42 65.24 23.59 -22.52
N GLY A 43 65.49 22.60 -21.64
CA GLY A 43 66.65 22.58 -20.74
C GLY A 43 66.61 23.67 -19.64
N ALA A 44 65.52 24.44 -19.59
CA ALA A 44 65.25 25.47 -18.60
C ALA A 44 64.40 24.86 -17.47
N VAL A 45 65.01 24.65 -16.31
CA VAL A 45 64.25 24.25 -15.11
C VAL A 45 63.68 25.51 -14.45
N ASP A 46 62.54 26.00 -14.96
CA ASP A 46 61.76 27.03 -14.25
C ASP A 46 60.96 26.38 -13.11
N LEU A 47 61.61 26.26 -11.96
CA LEU A 47 61.01 25.74 -10.73
C LEU A 47 59.80 26.57 -10.27
N GLN A 48 59.74 27.88 -10.56
CA GLN A 48 58.58 28.70 -10.20
C GLN A 48 57.37 28.37 -11.07
N ALA A 49 57.56 28.16 -12.37
CA ALA A 49 56.48 27.76 -13.27
C ALA A 49 55.89 26.40 -12.88
N ILE A 50 56.74 25.41 -12.56
CA ILE A 50 56.32 24.09 -12.08
C ILE A 50 55.57 24.20 -10.75
N ALA A 51 56.09 24.97 -9.78
CA ALA A 51 55.42 25.16 -8.49
C ALA A 51 54.04 25.83 -8.64
N LYS A 52 53.91 26.82 -9.53
CA LYS A 52 52.64 27.50 -9.82
C LYS A 52 51.64 26.57 -10.50
N ALA A 53 52.09 25.74 -11.44
CA ALA A 53 51.24 24.76 -12.10
C ALA A 53 50.78 23.67 -11.11
N ARG A 54 51.66 23.23 -10.20
CA ARG A 54 51.31 22.26 -9.15
C ARG A 54 50.30 22.83 -8.15
N ALA A 55 50.48 24.07 -7.70
CA ALA A 55 49.51 24.73 -6.82
C ALA A 55 48.11 24.83 -7.43
N LYS A 56 48.00 24.99 -8.77
CA LYS A 56 46.71 24.95 -9.48
C LYS A 56 46.08 23.56 -9.47
N VAL A 57 46.87 22.49 -9.61
CA VAL A 57 46.39 21.11 -9.48
C VAL A 57 45.89 20.88 -8.06
N ASP A 58 46.67 21.23 -7.04
CA ASP A 58 46.30 21.04 -5.63
C ASP A 58 45.00 21.78 -5.27
N ALA A 59 44.83 23.02 -5.77
CA ALA A 59 43.60 23.78 -5.59
C ALA A 59 42.39 23.12 -6.29
N ALA A 60 42.57 22.60 -7.51
CA ALA A 60 41.52 21.91 -8.23
C ALA A 60 41.17 20.54 -7.61
N GLU A 61 42.14 19.83 -7.03
CA GLU A 61 41.89 18.58 -6.28
C GLU A 61 41.09 18.84 -5.01
N ALA A 62 41.36 19.94 -4.31
CA ALA A 62 40.57 20.34 -3.15
C ALA A 62 39.12 20.69 -3.53
N GLU A 63 38.92 21.40 -4.66
CA GLU A 63 37.61 21.75 -5.18
C GLU A 63 36.80 20.52 -5.62
N GLU A 64 37.42 19.59 -6.36
CA GLU A 64 36.77 18.33 -6.78
C GLU A 64 36.36 17.49 -5.57
N ARG A 65 37.24 17.35 -4.57
CA ARG A 65 36.95 16.61 -3.34
C ARG A 65 35.75 17.20 -2.60
N ALA A 66 35.73 18.52 -2.42
CA ALA A 66 34.60 19.19 -1.77
C ALA A 66 33.28 19.01 -2.54
N ALA A 67 33.31 19.12 -3.87
CA ALA A 67 32.13 18.91 -4.72
C ALA A 67 31.64 17.46 -4.68
N ARG A 68 32.55 16.49 -4.64
CA ARG A 68 32.24 15.06 -4.49
C ARG A 68 31.58 14.76 -3.15
N ASP A 69 32.11 15.30 -2.05
CA ASP A 69 31.55 15.11 -0.71
C ASP A 69 30.15 15.74 -0.59
N ALA A 70 29.96 16.90 -1.20
CA ALA A 70 28.65 17.56 -1.27
C ALA A 70 27.65 16.70 -2.06
N LEU A 71 28.07 16.13 -3.19
CA LEU A 71 27.23 15.23 -4.00
C LEU A 71 26.83 13.98 -3.20
N GLY A 72 27.79 13.32 -2.56
CA GLY A 72 27.52 12.14 -1.72
C GLY A 72 26.55 12.45 -0.58
N THR A 73 26.70 13.61 0.07
CA THR A 73 25.79 14.05 1.13
C THR A 73 24.37 14.30 0.64
N VAL A 74 24.22 14.93 -0.54
CA VAL A 74 22.91 15.21 -1.14
C VAL A 74 22.22 13.93 -1.58
N GLN A 75 22.95 13.02 -2.23
CA GLN A 75 22.43 11.71 -2.63
C GLN A 75 22.00 10.88 -1.42
N ALA A 76 22.82 10.82 -0.36
CA ALA A 76 22.48 10.11 0.86
C ALA A 76 21.20 10.65 1.52
N ARG A 77 21.01 11.98 1.53
CA ARG A 77 19.77 12.60 2.04
C ARG A 77 18.57 12.30 1.16
N GLN A 78 18.75 12.29 -0.16
CA GLN A 78 17.69 11.93 -1.09
C GLN A 78 17.25 10.48 -0.88
N SER A 79 18.18 9.52 -0.85
CA SER A 79 17.88 8.10 -0.64
C SER A 79 17.20 7.84 0.71
N ALA A 80 17.64 8.51 1.78
CA ALA A 80 16.98 8.39 3.08
C ALA A 80 15.55 8.94 3.07
N ALA A 81 15.32 10.06 2.38
CA ALA A 81 13.98 10.64 2.26
C ALA A 81 13.05 9.79 1.37
N GLU A 82 13.57 9.19 0.30
CA GLU A 82 12.84 8.25 -0.55
C GLU A 82 12.45 6.97 0.22
N ALA A 83 13.38 6.41 1.01
CA ALA A 83 13.10 5.27 1.87
C ALA A 83 12.02 5.59 2.91
N GLU A 84 12.08 6.77 3.53
CA GLU A 84 11.06 7.23 4.48
C GLU A 84 9.69 7.43 3.81
N ALA A 85 9.66 7.98 2.60
CA ALA A 85 8.42 8.13 1.83
C ALA A 85 7.80 6.76 1.49
N ALA A 86 8.62 5.79 1.09
CA ALA A 86 8.17 4.42 0.81
C ALA A 86 7.61 3.72 2.06
N ARG A 87 8.24 3.93 3.23
CA ARG A 87 7.74 3.44 4.52
C ARG A 87 6.35 4.02 4.83
N LYS A 88 6.20 5.34 4.74
CA LYS A 88 4.92 6.00 5.01
C LYS A 88 3.81 5.55 4.06
N ALA A 89 4.13 5.39 2.78
CA ALA A 89 3.17 4.88 1.80
C ALA A 89 2.72 3.45 2.14
N THR A 90 3.66 2.60 2.56
CA THR A 90 3.37 1.23 3.01
C THR A 90 2.51 1.23 4.29
N GLU A 91 2.86 2.08 5.25
CA GLU A 91 2.10 2.24 6.49
C GLU A 91 0.64 2.63 6.23
N ALA A 92 0.43 3.65 5.38
CA ALA A 92 -0.91 4.12 5.02
C ALA A 92 -1.77 3.04 4.35
N ARG A 93 -1.16 2.21 3.48
CA ARG A 93 -1.85 1.07 2.84
C ARG A 93 -2.29 0.03 3.86
N TYR A 94 -1.45 -0.30 4.83
CA TYR A 94 -1.83 -1.21 5.91
C TYR A 94 -2.96 -0.63 6.75
N ASP A 95 -2.91 0.66 7.09
CA ASP A 95 -3.97 1.30 7.88
C ASP A 95 -5.32 1.35 7.17
N GLU A 96 -5.31 1.56 5.85
CA GLU A 96 -6.50 1.45 5.02
C GLU A 96 -7.03 0.01 4.97
N ALA A 97 -6.15 -0.97 4.74
CA ALA A 97 -6.54 -2.38 4.69
C ALA A 97 -7.12 -2.87 6.03
N ILE A 98 -6.52 -2.48 7.15
CA ILE A 98 -7.00 -2.81 8.50
C ILE A 98 -8.40 -2.19 8.73
N ARG A 99 -8.61 -0.92 8.36
CA ARG A 99 -9.93 -0.28 8.47
C ARG A 99 -10.98 -1.01 7.63
N ALA A 100 -10.66 -1.33 6.38
CA ALA A 100 -11.55 -2.08 5.50
C ALA A 100 -11.87 -3.48 6.05
N ALA A 101 -10.89 -4.19 6.60
CA ALA A 101 -11.09 -5.51 7.21
C ALA A 101 -12.04 -5.43 8.43
N LYS A 102 -11.86 -4.44 9.30
CA LYS A 102 -12.76 -4.22 10.45
C LYS A 102 -14.19 -3.94 10.01
N ALA A 103 -14.38 -3.08 9.00
CA ALA A 103 -15.70 -2.79 8.47
C ALA A 103 -16.39 -4.03 7.88
N ARG A 104 -15.64 -4.87 7.14
CA ARG A 104 -16.16 -6.14 6.60
C ARG A 104 -16.59 -7.10 7.72
N ALA A 105 -15.79 -7.22 8.78
CA ALA A 105 -16.13 -8.07 9.91
C ALA A 105 -17.41 -7.60 10.62
N GLU A 106 -17.60 -6.28 10.76
CA GLU A 106 -18.82 -5.71 11.34
C GLU A 106 -20.06 -5.95 10.47
N THR A 107 -19.92 -5.78 9.15
CA THR A 107 -20.99 -6.12 8.20
C THR A 107 -21.34 -7.61 8.29
N SER A 108 -20.35 -8.49 8.36
CA SER A 108 -20.56 -9.94 8.48
C SER A 108 -21.36 -10.29 9.73
N ARG A 109 -20.97 -9.76 10.90
CA ARG A 109 -21.72 -9.95 12.15
C ARG A 109 -23.16 -9.43 12.07
N THR A 110 -23.36 -8.31 11.39
CA THR A 110 -24.71 -7.75 11.17
C THR A 110 -25.57 -8.70 10.34
N ILE A 111 -25.01 -9.26 9.26
CA ILE A 111 -25.70 -10.24 8.42
C ILE A 111 -26.03 -11.50 9.23
N ALA A 112 -25.07 -12.04 10.00
CA ALA A 112 -25.28 -13.21 10.83
C ALA A 112 -26.42 -13.00 11.85
N ARG A 113 -26.47 -11.82 12.49
CA ARG A 113 -27.58 -11.45 13.38
C ARG A 113 -28.93 -11.43 12.65
N LEU A 114 -29.01 -10.76 11.50
CA LEU A 114 -30.25 -10.66 10.72
C LEU A 114 -30.74 -12.03 10.23
N LEU A 115 -29.82 -12.93 9.84
CA LEU A 115 -30.17 -14.30 9.48
C LEU A 115 -30.72 -15.09 10.68
N GLY A 116 -30.16 -14.90 11.87
CA GLY A 116 -30.68 -15.49 13.10
C GLY A 116 -32.08 -14.98 13.45
N GLU A 117 -32.33 -13.68 13.32
CA GLU A 117 -33.65 -13.07 13.52
C GLU A 117 -34.68 -13.60 12.51
N LEU A 118 -34.29 -13.73 11.24
CA LEU A 118 -35.14 -14.30 10.19
C LEU A 118 -35.50 -15.76 10.46
N ALA A 119 -34.52 -16.56 10.88
CA ALA A 119 -34.75 -17.97 11.23
C ALA A 119 -35.75 -18.10 12.38
N ALA A 120 -35.59 -17.29 13.44
CA ALA A 120 -36.51 -17.27 14.57
C ALA A 120 -37.94 -16.82 14.16
N ALA A 121 -38.05 -15.81 13.30
CA ALA A 121 -39.34 -15.37 12.77
C ALA A 121 -40.03 -16.46 11.93
N TYR A 122 -39.26 -17.21 11.14
CA TYR A 122 -39.78 -18.33 10.34
C TYR A 122 -40.29 -19.48 11.23
N GLU A 123 -39.56 -19.82 12.30
CA GLU A 123 -40.02 -20.81 13.28
C GLU A 123 -41.32 -20.38 13.98
N GLN A 124 -41.42 -19.11 14.38
CA GLN A 124 -42.64 -18.57 14.98
C GLN A 124 -43.83 -18.63 14.01
N MET A 125 -43.63 -18.25 12.75
CA MET A 125 -44.66 -18.35 11.72
C MET A 125 -45.13 -19.80 11.54
N ASN A 126 -44.20 -20.76 11.47
CA ASN A 126 -44.54 -22.17 11.36
C ASN A 126 -45.32 -22.69 12.58
N ALA A 127 -44.93 -22.26 13.79
CA ALA A 127 -45.64 -22.61 15.01
C ALA A 127 -47.07 -22.04 15.04
N GLN A 128 -47.26 -20.79 14.58
CA GLN A 128 -48.57 -20.16 14.44
C GLN A 128 -49.43 -20.89 13.40
N THR A 129 -48.90 -21.18 12.22
CA THR A 129 -49.58 -21.94 11.17
C THR A 129 -49.99 -23.32 11.67
N ALA A 130 -49.11 -24.04 12.38
CA ALA A 130 -49.41 -25.35 12.96
C ALA A 130 -50.48 -25.29 14.07
N THR A 131 -50.60 -24.15 14.75
CA THR A 131 -51.64 -23.91 15.77
C THR A 131 -52.99 -23.61 15.12
N ILE A 132 -53.00 -22.77 14.07
CA ILE A 132 -54.19 -22.47 13.27
C ILE A 132 -54.72 -23.75 12.58
N ALA A 133 -53.84 -24.53 11.95
CA ALA A 133 -54.19 -25.80 11.32
C ALA A 133 -54.80 -26.82 12.30
N ARG A 134 -54.36 -26.81 13.57
CA ARG A 134 -54.97 -27.63 14.64
C ARG A 134 -56.32 -27.11 15.12
N ALA A 135 -56.55 -25.79 15.06
CA ALA A 135 -57.79 -25.15 15.47
C ALA A 135 -58.92 -25.26 14.40
N LEU A 136 -58.56 -25.57 13.15
CA LEU A 136 -59.50 -25.74 12.04
C LEU A 136 -59.45 -27.20 11.51
N PRO A 137 -60.13 -28.16 12.17
CA PRO A 137 -60.07 -29.57 11.80
C PRO A 137 -60.65 -29.89 10.41
N ASP A 138 -61.55 -29.05 9.89
CA ASP A 138 -62.14 -29.20 8.55
C ASP A 138 -61.33 -28.52 7.43
N ALA A 139 -60.23 -27.82 7.77
CA ALA A 139 -59.37 -27.13 6.81
C ALA A 139 -58.31 -28.04 6.17
N LYS A 140 -58.46 -29.37 6.24
CA LYS A 140 -57.58 -30.33 5.55
C LYS A 140 -57.47 -30.09 4.05
N ASP A 141 -58.43 -29.36 3.46
CA ASP A 141 -58.43 -28.95 2.05
C ASP A 141 -58.07 -27.47 1.82
N ALA A 142 -57.92 -26.66 2.88
CA ALA A 142 -57.64 -25.22 2.75
C ALA A 142 -56.16 -24.91 2.49
N ASP A 143 -55.24 -25.74 3.00
CA ASP A 143 -53.79 -25.61 2.73
C ASP A 143 -53.49 -25.72 1.23
N GLY A 144 -54.28 -26.51 0.50
CA GLY A 144 -54.19 -26.59 -0.95
C GLY A 144 -54.77 -25.38 -1.68
N ALA A 145 -55.75 -24.66 -1.11
CA ALA A 145 -56.47 -23.58 -1.79
C ALA A 145 -55.87 -22.19 -1.56
N VAL A 146 -55.31 -21.95 -0.36
CA VAL A 146 -54.71 -20.65 0.00
C VAL A 146 -53.30 -20.51 -0.60
N LEU A 147 -52.50 -21.59 -0.63
CA LEU A 147 -51.16 -21.60 -1.24
C LEU A 147 -51.17 -21.63 -2.77
N ARG A 148 -52.32 -21.91 -3.41
CA ARG A 148 -52.49 -21.87 -4.87
C ARG A 148 -53.00 -20.52 -5.39
N GLN A 149 -53.12 -19.50 -4.55
CA GLN A 149 -53.48 -18.18 -5.05
C GLN A 149 -52.28 -17.56 -5.80
N PRO A 150 -52.42 -17.26 -7.11
CA PRO A 150 -51.32 -16.72 -7.93
C PRO A 150 -50.80 -15.36 -7.43
N GLN A 151 -51.53 -14.71 -6.53
CA GLN A 151 -51.19 -13.43 -5.93
C GLN A 151 -50.11 -13.56 -4.85
N VAL A 152 -50.14 -14.63 -4.03
CA VAL A 152 -49.14 -14.87 -2.97
C VAL A 152 -47.81 -15.31 -3.58
N ASP A 153 -47.88 -16.18 -4.59
CA ASP A 153 -46.70 -16.65 -5.34
C ASP A 153 -46.09 -15.51 -6.19
N GLY A 154 -46.94 -14.59 -6.69
CA GLY A 154 -46.51 -13.37 -7.36
C GLY A 154 -45.79 -12.38 -6.44
N LEU A 155 -46.30 -12.18 -5.22
CA LEU A 155 -45.69 -11.31 -4.21
C LEU A 155 -44.36 -11.87 -3.69
N LEU A 156 -44.29 -13.19 -3.44
CA LEU A 156 -43.04 -13.82 -3.00
C LEU A 156 -41.94 -13.71 -4.07
N ARG A 157 -42.29 -13.91 -5.35
CA ARG A 157 -41.36 -13.74 -6.48
C ARG A 157 -40.90 -12.30 -6.65
N LEU A 158 -41.79 -11.33 -6.45
CA LEU A 158 -41.45 -9.90 -6.51
C LEU A 158 -40.47 -9.51 -5.41
N GLU A 159 -40.69 -9.99 -4.19
CA GLU A 159 -39.80 -9.70 -3.05
C GLU A 159 -38.45 -10.43 -3.20
N MET A 160 -38.43 -11.65 -3.75
CA MET A 160 -37.21 -12.38 -4.08
C MET A 160 -36.38 -11.69 -5.19
N TYR A 161 -37.04 -11.16 -6.21
CA TYR A 161 -36.38 -10.36 -7.26
C TYR A 161 -35.82 -9.05 -6.71
N ARG A 162 -36.54 -8.41 -5.79
CA ARG A 162 -36.13 -7.15 -5.14
C ARG A 162 -34.86 -7.30 -4.30
N ILE A 163 -34.62 -8.46 -3.70
CA ILE A 163 -33.42 -8.78 -2.91
C ILE A 163 -32.35 -9.55 -3.70
N GLY A 164 -32.55 -9.74 -5.01
CA GLY A 164 -31.55 -10.32 -5.91
C GLY A 164 -31.36 -11.84 -5.78
N LEU A 165 -32.31 -12.57 -5.22
CA LEU A 165 -32.25 -14.03 -5.11
C LEU A 165 -32.81 -14.70 -6.38
N PRO A 166 -32.07 -15.65 -7.00
CA PRO A 166 -32.54 -16.35 -8.19
C PRO A 166 -33.72 -17.26 -7.84
N GLY A 167 -34.78 -17.20 -8.65
CA GLY A 167 -36.01 -17.97 -8.45
C GLY A 167 -35.77 -19.48 -8.45
N PHE A 168 -36.26 -20.13 -7.39
CA PHE A 168 -36.50 -21.58 -7.22
C PHE A 168 -35.45 -22.55 -7.80
N ILE A 169 -34.53 -22.98 -6.95
CA ILE A 169 -34.09 -24.39 -6.89
C ILE A 169 -34.17 -24.79 -5.41
N GLY A 170 -34.88 -25.89 -5.13
CA GLY A 170 -35.23 -26.33 -3.78
C GLY A 170 -34.05 -26.34 -2.81
N MET A 171 -34.08 -25.44 -1.83
CA MET A 171 -33.17 -25.52 -0.69
C MET A 171 -33.75 -26.53 0.30
N GLN A 172 -33.21 -27.75 0.28
CA GLN A 172 -33.11 -28.50 1.53
C GLN A 172 -32.17 -27.71 2.45
N PRO A 173 -32.53 -27.46 3.72
CA PRO A 173 -31.62 -26.86 4.68
C PRO A 173 -30.58 -27.92 5.06
N ARG A 174 -29.54 -28.05 4.24
CA ARG A 174 -28.32 -28.73 4.66
C ARG A 174 -27.45 -27.70 5.35
N HIS A 175 -27.49 -27.75 6.68
CA HIS A 175 -26.36 -27.46 7.57
C HIS A 175 -25.06 -27.89 6.85
N GLU A 176 -24.01 -27.10 6.69
CA GLU A 176 -23.35 -26.22 7.64
C GLU A 176 -22.84 -24.98 6.87
N VAL A 177 -23.38 -23.80 7.16
CA VAL A 177 -22.67 -22.56 6.86
C VAL A 177 -21.61 -22.44 7.95
N ALA A 178 -20.40 -22.92 7.69
CA ALA A 178 -19.25 -22.61 8.54
C ALA A 178 -19.23 -21.08 8.72
N PRO A 179 -19.18 -20.55 9.96
CA PRO A 179 -19.38 -19.13 10.19
C PRO A 179 -18.31 -18.35 9.44
N ILE A 180 -18.75 -17.65 8.39
CA ILE A 180 -17.93 -16.73 7.61
C ILE A 180 -17.33 -15.65 8.54
N ASP A 181 -17.97 -15.39 9.67
CA ASP A 181 -17.56 -14.44 10.71
C ASP A 181 -16.15 -14.69 11.26
N ASP A 182 -15.75 -15.95 11.49
CA ASP A 182 -14.45 -16.25 12.11
C ASP A 182 -13.28 -15.85 11.21
N ARG A 183 -13.41 -16.07 9.89
CA ARG A 183 -12.33 -15.75 8.94
C ARG A 183 -12.12 -14.25 8.77
N PHE A 184 -13.19 -13.46 8.84
CA PHE A 184 -13.10 -12.00 8.74
C PHE A 184 -12.68 -11.34 10.05
N ALA A 185 -13.01 -11.93 11.20
CA ALA A 185 -12.63 -11.41 12.51
C ALA A 185 -11.10 -11.40 12.71
N GLU A 186 -10.39 -12.43 12.25
CA GLU A 186 -8.94 -12.56 12.42
C GLU A 186 -8.12 -11.72 11.43
N THR A 187 -8.72 -11.36 10.29
CA THR A 187 -8.03 -10.68 9.18
C THR A 187 -7.36 -9.37 9.62
N ALA A 188 -8.02 -8.58 10.47
CA ALA A 188 -7.46 -7.32 10.97
C ALA A 188 -6.24 -7.54 11.89
N GLY A 189 -6.26 -8.62 12.69
CA GLY A 189 -5.14 -9.00 13.56
C GLY A 189 -3.94 -9.47 12.75
N LEU A 190 -4.17 -10.29 11.73
CA LEU A 190 -3.12 -10.74 10.79
C LEU A 190 -2.48 -9.55 10.06
N LEU A 191 -3.28 -8.62 9.54
CA LEU A 191 -2.77 -7.42 8.88
C LEU A 191 -1.96 -6.52 9.82
N LEU A 192 -2.34 -6.43 11.09
CA LEU A 192 -1.56 -5.70 12.10
C LEU A 192 -0.21 -6.39 12.37
N SER A 193 -0.20 -7.72 12.50
CA SER A 193 1.04 -8.49 12.69
C SER A 193 1.98 -8.35 11.49
N TRP A 194 1.44 -8.39 10.28
CA TRP A 194 2.20 -8.16 9.06
C TRP A 194 2.70 -6.72 8.99
N LYS A 195 1.88 -5.72 9.30
CA LYS A 195 2.33 -4.31 9.39
C LYS A 195 3.56 -4.18 10.30
N GLN A 196 3.52 -4.78 11.49
CA GLN A 196 4.63 -4.73 12.45
C GLN A 196 5.88 -5.45 11.93
N TRP A 197 5.73 -6.64 11.34
CA TRP A 197 6.86 -7.38 10.78
C TRP A 197 7.49 -6.66 9.59
N THR A 198 6.68 -6.22 8.62
CA THR A 198 7.16 -5.57 7.40
C THR A 198 7.82 -4.21 7.69
N LEU A 199 7.22 -3.39 8.57
CA LEU A 199 7.83 -2.11 8.97
C LEU A 199 9.04 -2.30 9.90
N GLY A 200 9.00 -3.31 10.78
CA GLY A 200 10.11 -3.68 11.66
C GLY A 200 11.34 -4.18 10.90
N ALA A 201 11.14 -5.02 9.88
CA ALA A 201 12.20 -5.54 9.01
C ALA A 201 12.87 -4.44 8.17
N MET A 202 12.18 -3.32 7.91
CA MET A 202 12.80 -2.18 7.23
C MET A 202 13.84 -1.45 8.12
N HIS A 203 13.99 -1.78 9.40
CA HIS A 203 14.97 -1.16 10.30
C HIS A 203 16.33 -1.88 10.40
N GLY A 204 16.49 -3.05 9.78
CA GLY A 204 17.77 -3.78 9.70
C GLY A 204 18.53 -3.48 8.42
#